data_AF-A0A1I4LKL0-F1
#
_entry.id   AF-A0A1I4LKL0-F1
#
_cell.length_a   1.000
_cell.length_b   1.000
_cell.length_c   1.000
_cell.angle_alpha   90.00
_cell.angle_beta   90.00
_cell.angle_gamma   90.00
#
_symmetry.space_group_name_H-M   'P 1'
#
loop_
_entity.id
_entity.type
_entity.pdbx_description
1 polymer ?
#
loop_
_entity_poly.entity_id
_entity_poly.type
_entity_poly.pdbx_seq_one_letter_code
_entity_poly.pdbx_strand_id
1 'polypeptide(L)'
;MIGSKTYSFWAALTSITGFFFYMLSYAAPDVPQGLTAFLIEWLFKLGLFLMVLGFISGLTALFRGEPEKKKYIGIGSPFLLGLYYLLVPIVMGLLFGIDDALR
;
A
#
# COMPACT_ATOMS: atom_id res chain seq x y z
N MET A 1 19.51 -8.72 -23.67
CA MET A 1 18.82 -9.48 -22.60
C MET A 1 17.82 -8.57 -21.90
N ILE A 2 16.54 -8.62 -22.30
CA ILE A 2 15.45 -8.32 -21.36
C ILE A 2 15.43 -9.54 -20.43
N GLY A 3 16.44 -9.62 -19.55
CA GLY A 3 16.66 -10.79 -18.69
C GLY A 3 15.45 -10.91 -17.79
N SER A 4 14.86 -12.10 -17.75
CA SER A 4 13.70 -12.43 -16.92
C SER A 4 13.97 -11.99 -15.49
N LYS A 5 13.49 -10.79 -15.13
CA LYS A 5 13.61 -10.27 -13.76
C LYS A 5 12.86 -11.24 -12.84
N THR A 6 13.43 -11.50 -11.67
CA THR A 6 12.90 -12.40 -10.65
C THR A 6 11.52 -11.94 -10.15
N TYR A 7 10.72 -12.86 -9.61
CA TYR A 7 9.42 -12.48 -9.04
C TYR A 7 9.60 -11.53 -7.85
N SER A 8 10.70 -11.66 -7.10
CA SER A 8 11.10 -10.74 -6.04
C SER A 8 11.32 -9.30 -6.54
N PHE A 9 11.88 -9.12 -7.75
CA PHE A 9 12.02 -7.80 -8.34
C PHE A 9 10.65 -7.18 -8.67
N TRP A 10 9.79 -7.94 -9.32
CA TRP A 10 8.43 -7.48 -9.67
C TRP A 10 7.59 -7.20 -8.43
N ALA A 11 7.68 -8.04 -7.41
CA ALA A 11 7.01 -7.85 -6.12
C ALA A 11 7.34 -6.50 -5.49
N ALA A 12 8.62 -6.14 -5.45
CA ALA A 12 9.06 -4.86 -4.91
C ALA A 12 8.64 -3.69 -5.81
N LEU A 13 8.86 -3.81 -7.13
CA LEU A 13 8.54 -2.74 -8.07
C LEU A 13 7.05 -2.38 -8.04
N THR A 14 6.16 -3.36 -8.23
CA THR A 14 4.72 -3.11 -8.27
C THR A 14 4.19 -2.63 -6.93
N SER A 15 4.74 -3.11 -5.81
CA SER A 15 4.35 -2.63 -4.48
C SER A 15 4.76 -1.19 -4.21
N ILE A 16 5.99 -0.82 -4.56
CA ILE A 16 6.47 0.56 -4.38
C ILE A 16 5.68 1.51 -5.29
N THR A 17 5.49 1.15 -6.56
CA THR A 17 4.68 1.96 -7.49
C THR A 17 3.23 2.06 -7.04
N GLY A 18 2.65 0.95 -6.57
CA GLY A 18 1.28 0.94 -6.04
C GLY A 18 1.13 1.81 -4.79
N PHE A 19 2.08 1.72 -3.85
CA PHE A 19 2.12 2.58 -2.68
C PHE A 19 2.27 4.06 -3.05
N PHE A 20 3.10 4.38 -4.05
CA PHE A 20 3.25 5.76 -4.52
C PHE A 20 1.96 6.33 -5.11
N PHE A 21 1.25 5.56 -5.96
CA PHE A 21 -0.07 5.99 -6.48
C PHE A 21 -1.12 6.11 -5.40
N TYR A 22 -1.10 5.20 -4.41
CA TYR A 22 -1.96 5.31 -3.25
C TYR A 22 -1.68 6.60 -2.48
N MET A 23 -0.43 6.90 -2.13
CA MET A 23 -0.07 8.15 -1.43
C MET A 23 -0.41 9.40 -2.23
N LEU A 24 -0.22 9.39 -3.56
CA LEU A 24 -0.64 10.50 -4.42
C LEU A 24 -2.15 10.72 -4.41
N SER A 25 -2.96 9.66 -4.26
CA SER A 25 -4.41 9.81 -4.12
C SER A 25 -4.82 10.53 -2.82
N TYR A 26 -3.97 10.49 -1.78
CA TYR A 26 -4.18 11.22 -0.52
C TYR A 26 -3.67 12.66 -0.53
N ALA A 27 -2.87 13.05 -1.53
CA ALA A 27 -2.47 14.45 -1.73
C ALA A 27 -3.57 15.31 -2.37
N ALA A 28 -4.78 14.75 -2.48
CA ALA A 28 -5.96 15.39 -3.03
C ALA A 28 -6.46 16.56 -2.17
N PRO A 29 -7.11 17.57 -2.79
CA PRO A 29 -7.85 18.58 -2.04
C PRO A 29 -9.01 17.94 -1.27
N ASP A 30 -9.42 18.55 -0.14
CA ASP A 30 -10.45 18.02 0.77
C ASP A 30 -11.79 17.72 0.09
N VAL A 31 -12.12 18.50 -0.94
CA VAL A 31 -13.34 18.31 -1.75
C VAL A 31 -12.95 18.26 -3.23
N PRO A 32 -12.56 17.09 -3.76
CA PRO A 32 -12.22 16.96 -5.16
C PRO A 32 -13.48 17.05 -6.02
N GLN A 33 -13.43 17.84 -7.10
CA GLN A 33 -14.58 18.06 -7.99
C GLN A 33 -14.27 17.60 -9.43
N GLY A 34 -15.30 17.10 -10.11
CA GLY A 34 -15.26 16.76 -11.54
C GLY A 34 -14.13 15.80 -11.92
N LEU A 35 -13.27 16.24 -12.85
CA LEU A 35 -12.15 15.45 -13.36
C LEU A 35 -11.14 15.07 -12.27
N THR A 36 -10.91 15.93 -11.29
CA THR A 36 -9.95 15.68 -10.21
C THR A 36 -10.39 14.50 -9.34
N ALA A 37 -11.67 14.44 -8.98
CA ALA A 37 -12.24 13.32 -8.21
C ALA A 37 -12.09 11.99 -8.96
N PHE A 38 -12.39 11.99 -10.26
CA PHE A 38 -12.24 10.81 -11.11
C PHE A 38 -10.77 10.33 -11.18
N LEU A 39 -9.82 11.25 -11.37
CA LEU A 39 -8.39 10.91 -11.43
C LEU A 39 -7.88 10.35 -10.09
N ILE A 40 -8.30 10.92 -8.96
CA ILE A 40 -7.95 10.43 -7.62
C ILE A 40 -8.50 9.03 -7.41
N GLU A 41 -9.76 8.78 -7.75
CA GLU A 41 -10.37 7.45 -7.62
C GLU A 41 -9.62 6.41 -8.45
N TRP A 42 -9.22 6.77 -9.67
CA TRP A 42 -8.39 5.90 -10.51
C TRP A 42 -7.00 5.65 -9.94
N LEU A 43 -6.32 6.69 -9.46
CA LEU A 43 -5.01 6.56 -8.80
C LEU A 43 -5.10 5.65 -7.57
N PHE A 44 -6.15 5.80 -6.78
CA PHE A 44 -6.42 4.95 -5.61
C PHE A 44 -6.61 3.48 -6.01
N LYS A 45 -7.53 3.20 -6.95
CA LYS A 45 -7.80 1.84 -7.42
C LYS A 45 -6.58 1.19 -8.07
N LEU A 46 -5.85 1.95 -8.90
CA LEU A 46 -4.62 1.49 -9.55
C LEU A 46 -3.52 1.21 -8.53
N GLY A 47 -3.38 2.08 -7.52
CA GLY A 47 -2.45 1.89 -6.41
C GLY A 47 -2.72 0.58 -5.65
N LEU A 48 -3.97 0.35 -5.26
CA LEU A 48 -4.40 -0.90 -4.62
C LEU A 48 -4.15 -2.12 -5.51
N PHE A 49 -4.52 -2.04 -6.79
CA PHE A 49 -4.33 -3.13 -7.74
C PHE A 49 -2.85 -3.52 -7.88
N LEU A 50 -1.96 -2.54 -8.01
CA LEU A 50 -0.52 -2.77 -8.11
C LEU A 50 0.06 -3.39 -6.82
N MET A 51 -0.41 -2.95 -5.65
CA MET A 51 0.00 -3.54 -4.38
C MET A 51 -0.45 -5.00 -4.25
N VAL A 52 -1.66 -5.36 -4.71
CA VAL A 52 -2.13 -6.75 -4.77
C VAL A 52 -1.26 -7.59 -5.71
N LEU A 53 -0.90 -7.06 -6.89
CA LEU A 53 0.03 -7.76 -7.79
C LEU A 53 1.42 -7.95 -7.17
N GLY A 54 1.88 -6.96 -6.40
CA GLY A 54 3.13 -7.04 -5.67
C GLY A 54 3.12 -8.10 -4.56
N PHE A 55 2.00 -8.21 -3.85
CA PHE A 55 1.75 -9.26 -2.88
C PHE A 55 1.78 -10.66 -3.50
N ILE A 56 1.02 -10.87 -4.59
CA ILE A 56 0.97 -12.15 -5.32
C ILE A 56 2.36 -12.52 -5.85
N SER A 57 3.08 -11.55 -6.42
CA SER A 57 4.45 -11.77 -6.90
C SER A 57 5.41 -12.12 -5.77
N GLY A 58 5.26 -11.47 -4.61
CA GLY A 58 6.05 -11.74 -3.41
C GLY A 58 5.81 -13.13 -2.84
N LEU A 59 4.56 -13.56 -2.75
CA LEU A 59 4.19 -14.93 -2.38
C LEU A 59 4.76 -15.95 -3.37
N THR A 60 4.65 -15.68 -4.68
CA THR A 60 5.20 -16.56 -5.71
C THR A 60 6.71 -16.72 -5.57
N ALA A 61 7.44 -15.63 -5.32
CA ALA A 61 8.87 -15.67 -5.06
C ALA A 61 9.23 -16.45 -3.78
N LEU A 62 8.39 -16.37 -2.76
CA LEU A 62 8.56 -17.13 -1.51
C LEU A 62 8.37 -18.63 -1.75
N PHE A 63 7.30 -19.03 -2.45
CA PHE A 63 7.03 -20.43 -2.78
C PHE A 63 8.07 -21.03 -3.74
N ARG A 64 8.69 -20.22 -4.59
CA ARG A 64 9.79 -20.64 -5.49
C ARG A 64 11.17 -20.67 -4.81
N GLY A 65 11.27 -20.31 -3.53
CA GLY A 65 12.53 -20.33 -2.80
C GLY A 65 13.55 -19.29 -3.28
N GLU A 66 13.12 -18.18 -3.89
CA GLU A 66 14.05 -17.13 -4.34
C GLU A 66 14.80 -16.54 -3.12
N PRO A 67 16.14 -16.46 -3.10
CA PRO A 67 16.89 -15.99 -1.92
C PRO A 67 16.77 -14.49 -1.67
N GLU A 68 16.22 -13.74 -2.63
CA GLU A 68 16.18 -12.28 -2.60
C GLU A 68 15.22 -11.75 -1.52
N LYS A 69 15.67 -10.77 -0.74
CA LYS A 69 14.85 -10.13 0.32
C LYS A 69 13.74 -9.23 -0.24
N LYS A 70 13.80 -8.87 -1.53
CA LYS A 70 12.87 -7.93 -2.18
C LYS A 70 11.42 -8.42 -2.19
N LYS A 71 11.19 -9.74 -2.19
CA LYS A 71 9.85 -10.34 -2.07
C LYS A 71 9.08 -9.91 -0.81
N TYR A 72 9.80 -9.64 0.30
CA TYR A 72 9.18 -9.22 1.56
C TYR A 72 8.62 -7.80 1.49
N ILE A 73 9.14 -6.95 0.60
CA ILE A 73 8.56 -5.62 0.36
C ILE A 73 7.15 -5.78 -0.21
N GLY A 74 6.97 -6.70 -1.16
CA GLY A 74 5.65 -6.96 -1.73
C GLY A 74 4.68 -7.65 -0.81
N ILE A 75 5.17 -8.52 0.07
CA ILE A 75 4.34 -9.15 1.11
C ILE A 75 4.00 -8.16 2.23
N GLY A 76 4.93 -7.28 2.58
CA GLY A 76 4.77 -6.35 3.70
C GLY A 76 3.88 -5.15 3.41
N SER A 77 3.80 -4.69 2.16
CA SER A 77 3.02 -3.48 1.81
C SER A 77 1.53 -3.56 2.16
N PRO A 78 0.79 -4.66 1.88
CA PRO A 78 -0.63 -4.74 2.26
C PRO A 78 -0.78 -4.94 3.77
N PHE A 79 0.20 -5.60 4.41
CA PHE A 79 0.20 -5.82 5.85
C PHE A 79 0.35 -4.50 6.62
N LEU A 80 1.24 -3.62 6.15
CA LEU A 80 1.40 -2.27 6.71
C LEU A 80 0.14 -1.42 6.52
N LEU A 81 -0.53 -1.52 5.36
CA LEU A 81 -1.81 -0.84 5.12
C LEU A 81 -2.91 -1.33 6.06
N GLY A 82 -3.04 -2.65 6.22
CA GLY A 82 -4.01 -3.24 7.15
C GLY A 82 -3.73 -2.84 8.60
N LEU A 83 -2.45 -2.85 9.00
CA LEU A 83 -2.03 -2.42 10.33
C LEU A 83 -2.32 -0.94 10.56
N TYR A 84 -2.07 -0.07 9.58
CA TYR A 84 -2.43 1.35 9.66
C TYR A 84 -3.93 1.54 9.85
N TYR A 85 -4.75 0.86 9.05
CA TYR A 85 -6.21 0.97 9.13
C TYR A 85 -6.78 0.48 10.46
N LEU A 86 -6.12 -0.50 11.10
CA LEU A 86 -6.48 -1.00 12.42
C LEU A 86 -5.98 -0.10 13.56
N LEU A 87 -4.71 0.30 13.52
CA LEU A 87 -4.07 1.02 14.63
C LEU A 87 -4.54 2.47 14.72
N VAL A 88 -4.81 3.16 13.61
CA VAL A 88 -5.21 4.57 13.64
C VAL A 88 -6.49 4.80 14.43
N PRO A 89 -7.60 4.06 14.19
CA PRO A 89 -8.81 4.20 14.99
C PRO A 89 -8.59 3.90 16.48
N ILE A 90 -7.78 2.89 16.79
CA ILE A 90 -7.46 2.53 18.19
C ILE A 90 -6.71 3.66 18.89
N VAL A 91 -5.67 4.19 18.25
CA VAL A 91 -4.88 5.30 18.80
C VAL A 91 -5.73 6.55 18.95
N MET A 92 -6.55 6.90 17.94
CA MET A 92 -7.47 8.04 18.03
C MET A 92 -8.48 7.85 19.16
N GLY A 93 -9.08 6.68 19.29
CA GLY A 93 -10.03 6.38 20.39
C GLY A 93 -9.40 6.52 21.77
N LEU A 94 -8.16 6.06 21.95
CA LEU A 94 -7.41 6.24 23.20
C LEU A 94 -7.11 7.71 23.47
N LEU A 95 -6.68 8.48 22.46
CA LEU A 95 -6.38 9.90 22.62
C LEU A 95 -7.62 10.72 22.98
N PHE A 96 -8.76 10.45 22.35
CA PHE A 96 -10.04 11.11 22.71
C PHE A 96 -10.47 10.75 24.14
N GLY A 97 -10.36 9.47 24.53
CA GLY A 97 -10.69 9.05 25.90
C GLY A 97 -9.80 9.68 26.96
N ILE A 98 -8.52 9.94 26.65
CA ILE A 98 -7.60 10.66 27.54
C ILE A 98 -7.97 12.14 27.63
N ASP A 99 -8.30 12.81 26.52
CA ASP A 99 -8.72 14.22 26.51
C ASP A 99 -9.99 14.44 27.34
N ASP A 100 -10.98 13.55 27.18
CA ASP A 100 -12.22 13.58 27.98
C ASP A 100 -11.98 13.34 29.48
N ALA A 101 -10.97 12.53 29.84
CA ALA A 101 -10.63 12.27 31.25
C ALA A 101 -9.84 13.42 31.91
N LEU A 102 -9.28 14.34 31.13
CA LEU A 102 -8.49 15.49 31.60
C LEU A 102 -9.30 16.81 31.67
N ARG A 103 -10.55 16.81 31.19
CA ARG A 103 -11.50 17.93 31.29
C ARG A 103 -12.45 17.78 32.48
#